data_AF-A0A7C5Y075-F1
#
_entry.id   AF-A0A7C5Y075-F1
#
_cell.length_a   1.000
_cell.length_b   1.000
_cell.length_c   1.000
_cell.angle_alpha   90.00
_cell.angle_beta   90.00
_cell.angle_gamma   90.00
#
_symmetry.space_group_name_H-M   'P 1'
#
loop_
_entity.id
_entity.type
_entity.pdbx_description
1 polymer ?
#
loop_
_entity_poly.entity_id
_entity_poly.type
_entity_poly.pdbx_seq_one_letter_code
_entity_poly.pdbx_strand_id
1 'polypeptide(L)'
;MSLLGNILWLIFGGFLSGLGYIVGGVLLCITIIGIPFGLQAIRLGVATFAPFGKTVVPAEGQYGFLKIIFDVVWILLFGWEIAVSHLVHAGILAITIIGIPFALQHLKLIPVALFPFGHELR
;
A
#
# COMPACT_ATOMS: atom_id res chain seq x y z
N MET A 1 -13.67 -15.38 -5.64
CA MET A 1 -14.46 -14.49 -4.75
C MET A 1 -13.81 -13.11 -4.55
N SER A 2 -12.93 -12.66 -5.46
CA SER A 2 -12.23 -11.38 -5.33
C SER A 2 -13.12 -10.15 -5.60
N LEU A 3 -14.08 -10.27 -6.53
CA LEU A 3 -14.90 -9.13 -6.97
C LEU A 3 -15.78 -8.56 -5.85
N LEU A 4 -16.56 -9.41 -5.16
CA LEU A 4 -17.43 -8.98 -4.07
C LEU A 4 -16.61 -8.41 -2.89
N GLY A 5 -15.49 -9.06 -2.55
CA GLY A 5 -14.57 -8.56 -1.53
C GLY A 5 -13.99 -7.18 -1.88
N ASN A 6 -13.59 -6.98 -3.13
CA ASN A 6 -13.07 -5.68 -3.61
C ASN A 6 -14.15 -4.58 -3.63
N ILE A 7 -15.41 -4.90 -3.97
CA ILE A 7 -16.51 -3.94 -3.91
C ILE A 7 -16.72 -3.47 -2.46
N LEU A 8 -16.84 -4.42 -1.52
CA LEU A 8 -17.00 -4.09 -0.11
C LEU A 8 -15.79 -3.33 0.43
N TRP A 9 -14.58 -3.74 0.04
CA TRP A 9 -13.33 -3.06 0.41
C TRP A 9 -13.35 -1.58 0.02
N LEU A 10 -13.72 -1.26 -1.22
CA LEU A 10 -13.78 0.12 -1.69
C LEU A 10 -14.72 0.97 -0.83
N ILE A 11 -15.86 0.41 -0.43
CA ILE A 11 -16.86 1.11 0.39
C ILE A 11 -16.37 1.30 1.83
N PHE A 12 -15.73 0.29 2.43
CA PHE A 12 -15.38 0.28 3.86
C PHE A 12 -13.99 0.84 4.20
N GLY A 13 -13.26 1.42 3.23
CA GLY A 13 -12.01 2.14 3.51
C GLY A 13 -10.91 1.97 2.47
N GLY A 14 -11.04 0.97 1.59
CA GLY A 14 -10.12 0.71 0.49
C GLY A 14 -9.99 1.86 -0.50
N PHE A 15 -11.09 2.58 -0.75
CA PHE A 15 -11.06 3.78 -1.59
C PHE A 15 -10.23 4.90 -0.96
N LEU A 16 -10.42 5.18 0.33
CA LEU A 16 -9.65 6.21 1.04
C LEU A 16 -8.18 5.81 1.15
N SER A 17 -7.89 4.53 1.41
CA SER A 17 -6.53 4.00 1.46
C SER A 17 -5.81 4.18 0.12
N GLY A 18 -6.40 3.72 -0.98
CA GLY A 18 -5.81 3.89 -2.32
C GLY A 18 -5.67 5.35 -2.75
N LEU A 19 -6.67 6.19 -2.45
CA LEU A 19 -6.63 7.62 -2.75
C LEU A 19 -5.54 8.35 -1.96
N GLY A 20 -5.33 8.01 -0.69
CA GLY A 20 -4.27 8.58 0.14
C GLY A 20 -2.87 8.37 -0.45
N TYR A 21 -2.60 7.16 -0.93
CA TYR A 21 -1.36 6.85 -1.67
C TYR A 21 -1.22 7.68 -2.96
N ILE A 22 -2.29 7.80 -3.74
CA ILE A 22 -2.26 8.56 -5.00
C ILE A 22 -2.01 10.04 -4.74
N VAL A 23 -2.74 10.64 -3.80
CA VAL A 23 -2.59 12.06 -3.46
C VAL A 23 -1.19 12.33 -2.89
N GLY A 24 -0.73 11.52 -1.94
CA GLY A 24 0.63 11.63 -1.40
C GLY A 24 1.70 11.47 -2.48
N GLY A 25 1.51 10.53 -3.41
CA GLY A 25 2.42 10.34 -4.53
C GLY A 25 2.43 11.51 -5.51
N VAL A 26 1.28 12.10 -5.83
CA VAL A 26 1.20 13.31 -6.65
C VAL A 26 1.92 14.48 -5.98
N LEU A 27 1.77 14.64 -4.65
CA LEU A 27 2.48 15.67 -3.89
C LEU A 27 4.00 15.48 -3.93
N LEU A 28 4.48 14.24 -3.81
CA LEU A 28 5.91 13.94 -3.94
C LEU A 28 6.45 14.27 -5.33
N CYS A 29 5.67 14.01 -6.39
CA CYS A 29 6.03 14.33 -7.76
C CYS A 29 6.17 15.83 -8.05
N ILE A 30 5.70 16.72 -7.18
CA ILE A 30 5.92 18.18 -7.31
C ILE A 30 7.42 18.51 -7.17
N THR A 31 8.17 17.69 -6.42
CA THR A 31 9.62 17.85 -6.26
C THR A 31 10.36 16.92 -7.21
N ILE A 32 11.44 17.40 -7.84
CA ILE A 32 12.26 16.57 -8.75
C ILE A 32 12.80 15.31 -8.05
N ILE A 33 13.21 15.46 -6.78
CA ILE A 33 13.75 14.36 -5.97
C ILE A 33 12.65 13.35 -5.58
N GLY A 34 11.41 13.81 -5.39
CA GLY A 34 10.29 12.98 -4.95
C GLY A 34 9.61 12.18 -6.06
N ILE A 35 9.81 12.52 -7.35
CA ILE A 35 9.23 11.81 -8.50
C ILE A 35 9.33 10.27 -8.42
N PRO A 36 10.51 9.65 -8.17
CA PRO A 36 10.60 8.19 -8.11
C PRO A 36 9.73 7.59 -7.00
N PHE A 37 9.68 8.24 -5.83
CA PHE A 37 8.84 7.83 -4.70
C PHE A 37 7.36 8.05 -4.96
N GLY A 38 7.02 9.19 -5.57
CA GLY A 38 5.65 9.55 -5.88
C GLY A 38 5.02 8.61 -6.90
N LEU A 39 5.76 8.24 -7.95
CA LEU A 39 5.29 7.27 -8.93
C LEU A 39 5.07 5.89 -8.30
N GLN A 40 5.97 5.46 -7.40
CA GLN A 40 5.81 4.17 -6.71
C GLN A 40 4.61 4.19 -5.76
N ALA A 41 4.40 5.30 -5.03
CA ALA A 41 3.23 5.48 -4.17
C ALA A 41 1.92 5.44 -4.96
N ILE A 42 1.84 6.13 -6.12
CA ILE A 42 0.65 6.11 -7.00
C ILE A 42 0.35 4.68 -7.47
N ARG A 43 1.37 3.92 -7.89
CA ARG A 43 1.22 2.51 -8.30
C ARG A 43 0.64 1.66 -7.17
N LEU A 44 1.15 1.83 -5.95
CA LEU A 44 0.65 1.12 -4.78
C LEU A 44 -0.79 1.53 -4.44
N GLY A 45 -1.12 2.81 -4.58
CA GLY A 45 -2.49 3.31 -4.39
C GLY A 45 -3.49 2.66 -5.35
N VAL A 46 -3.15 2.58 -6.63
CA VAL A 46 -3.97 1.88 -7.64
C VAL A 46 -4.10 0.39 -7.30
N ALA A 47 -3.01 -0.27 -6.89
CA ALA A 47 -3.06 -1.68 -6.52
C ALA A 47 -3.93 -1.92 -5.28
N THR A 48 -3.92 -0.98 -4.33
CA THR A 48 -4.66 -1.00 -3.06
C THR A 48 -6.18 -0.88 -3.25
N PHE A 49 -6.68 -0.36 -4.37
CA PHE A 49 -8.13 -0.34 -4.62
C PHE A 49 -8.76 -1.72 -4.72
N ALA A 50 -7.99 -2.74 -5.12
CA ALA A 50 -8.51 -4.10 -5.31
C ALA A 50 -7.49 -5.15 -4.83
N PRO A 51 -7.33 -5.32 -3.51
CA PRO A 51 -6.33 -6.23 -2.96
C PRO A 51 -6.80 -7.69 -2.96
N PHE A 52 -8.10 -7.97 -2.96
CA PHE A 52 -8.59 -9.35 -2.93
C PHE A 52 -8.23 -10.09 -4.21
N GLY A 53 -7.71 -11.31 -4.06
CA GLY A 53 -7.21 -12.13 -5.17
C GLY A 53 -5.77 -11.84 -5.57
N LYS A 54 -5.13 -10.82 -4.97
CA LYS A 54 -3.71 -10.50 -5.19
C LYS A 54 -2.84 -10.95 -4.02
N THR A 55 -1.57 -11.25 -4.30
CA THR A 55 -0.55 -11.60 -3.32
C THR A 55 0.59 -10.60 -3.35
N VAL A 56 1.31 -10.51 -2.22
CA VAL A 56 2.54 -9.73 -2.15
C VAL A 56 3.67 -10.59 -2.69
N VAL A 57 4.31 -10.11 -3.75
CA VAL A 57 5.44 -10.78 -4.39
C VAL A 57 6.65 -9.85 -4.43
N PRO A 58 7.88 -10.37 -4.46
CA PRO A 58 9.06 -9.54 -4.71
C PRO A 58 8.92 -8.80 -6.04
N ALA A 59 9.20 -7.50 -6.06
CA ALA A 59 9.11 -6.71 -7.27
C ALA A 59 10.19 -7.14 -8.28
N GLU A 60 9.78 -7.50 -9.50
CA GLU A 60 10.67 -7.84 -10.61
C GLU A 60 11.17 -6.54 -11.27
N GLY A 61 12.47 -6.21 -11.21
CA GLY A 61 12.94 -4.95 -11.78
C GLY A 61 14.41 -4.59 -11.62
N GLN A 62 14.83 -3.57 -12.38
CA GLN A 62 16.22 -3.17 -12.67
C GLN A 62 16.97 -2.44 -11.54
N TYR A 63 16.31 -2.14 -10.42
CA TYR A 63 16.86 -1.20 -9.42
C TYR A 63 17.92 -1.80 -8.50
N GLY A 64 18.32 -3.07 -8.63
CA GLY A 64 19.47 -3.66 -7.94
C GLY A 64 19.65 -3.17 -6.49
N PHE A 65 20.81 -2.57 -6.20
CA PHE A 65 21.11 -1.95 -4.89
C PHE A 65 20.35 -0.63 -4.63
N LEU A 66 20.03 0.16 -5.65
CA LEU A 66 19.28 1.43 -5.53
C LEU A 66 17.91 1.23 -4.89
N LYS A 67 17.28 0.09 -5.15
CA LYS A 67 16.04 -0.33 -4.52
C LYS A 67 16.12 -0.32 -2.99
N ILE A 68 17.22 -0.85 -2.44
CA ILE A 68 17.43 -0.90 -0.99
C ILE A 68 17.56 0.52 -0.44
N ILE A 69 18.30 1.39 -1.13
CA ILE A 69 18.41 2.81 -0.76
C ILE A 69 17.03 3.48 -0.75
N PHE A 70 16.24 3.29 -1.81
CA PHE A 70 14.90 3.88 -1.88
C PHE A 70 13.96 3.34 -0.82
N ASP A 71 13.95 2.03 -0.56
CA ASP A 71 13.16 1.45 0.53
C ASP A 71 13.60 2.00 1.90
N VAL A 72 14.90 2.18 2.15
CA VAL A 72 15.40 2.78 3.40
C VAL A 72 14.95 4.23 3.55
N VAL A 73 15.13 5.06 2.52
CA VAL A 73 14.68 6.47 2.54
C VAL A 73 13.17 6.54 2.73
N TRP A 74 12.43 5.68 2.03
CA TRP A 74 10.97 5.62 2.12
C TRP A 74 10.50 5.25 3.52
N ILE A 75 11.05 4.21 4.13
CA ILE A 75 10.65 3.77 5.47
C ILE A 75 10.86 4.87 6.50
N LEU A 76 11.98 5.61 6.42
CA LEU A 76 12.28 6.67 7.37
C LEU A 76 11.35 7.87 7.23
N LEU A 77 10.89 8.17 6.01
CA LEU A 77 10.10 9.37 5.74
C LEU A 77 8.57 9.14 5.72
N PHE A 78 8.11 8.02 5.16
CA PHE A 78 6.69 7.81 4.82
C PHE A 78 6.17 6.40 5.14
N GLY A 79 6.97 5.37 4.89
CA GLY A 79 6.50 3.97 4.94
C GLY A 79 5.97 3.53 6.30
N TRP A 80 6.60 3.99 7.39
CA TRP A 80 6.19 3.60 8.75
C TRP A 80 4.82 4.16 9.14
N GLU A 81 4.52 5.41 8.79
CA GLU A 81 3.23 6.04 9.10
C GLU A 81 2.08 5.32 8.41
N ILE A 82 2.30 4.96 7.14
CA ILE A 82 1.32 4.24 6.33
C ILE A 82 1.12 2.81 6.86
N ALA A 83 2.20 2.13 7.25
CA ALA A 83 2.15 0.82 7.89
C ALA A 83 1.36 0.85 9.21
N VAL A 84 1.59 1.86 10.05
CA VAL A 84 0.84 2.08 11.29
C VAL A 84 -0.64 2.34 10.99
N SER A 85 -0.96 3.14 9.98
CA SER A 85 -2.34 3.35 9.54
C SER A 85 -3.01 2.03 9.16
N HIS A 86 -2.37 1.18 8.36
CA HIS A 86 -2.89 -0.16 8.05
C HIS A 86 -3.06 -1.02 9.31
N LEU A 87 -2.10 -1.01 10.22
CA LEU A 87 -2.17 -1.78 11.47
C LEU A 87 -3.34 -1.34 12.36
N VAL A 88 -3.57 -0.04 12.50
CA VAL A 88 -4.69 0.53 13.27
C VAL A 88 -6.03 0.13 12.65
N HIS A 89 -6.20 0.30 11.34
CA HIS A 89 -7.43 -0.09 10.65
C HIS A 89 -7.67 -1.61 10.73
N ALA A 90 -6.61 -2.43 10.63
CA ALA A 90 -6.71 -3.86 10.84
C ALA A 90 -7.22 -4.20 12.24
N GLY A 91 -6.69 -3.55 13.28
CA GLY A 91 -7.12 -3.73 14.66
C GLY A 91 -8.60 -3.38 14.86
N ILE A 92 -9.05 -2.25 14.31
CA ILE A 92 -10.45 -1.81 14.40
C ILE A 92 -11.38 -2.82 13.70
N LEU A 93 -11.06 -3.22 12.48
CA LEU A 93 -11.89 -4.15 11.70
C LEU A 93 -11.92 -5.56 12.32
N ALA A 94 -10.84 -5.99 12.96
CA ALA A 94 -10.76 -7.30 13.62
C ALA A 94 -11.70 -7.45 14.83
N ILE A 95 -12.28 -6.36 15.36
CA ILE A 95 -13.25 -6.41 16.48
C ILE A 95 -14.54 -7.16 16.06
N THR A 96 -14.87 -7.20 14.78
CA THR A 96 -16.10 -7.82 14.26
C THR A 96 -15.79 -9.01 13.35
N ILE A 97 -16.61 -10.06 13.41
CA ILE A 97 -16.47 -11.23 12.52
C ILE A 97 -16.51 -10.83 11.04
N ILE A 98 -17.36 -9.86 10.70
CA ILE A 98 -17.52 -9.33 9.34
C ILE A 98 -16.27 -8.55 8.89
N GLY A 99 -15.59 -7.86 9.81
CA GLY A 99 -14.42 -7.03 9.52
C GLY A 99 -13.11 -7.82 9.35
N ILE A 100 -13.00 -9.02 9.94
CA ILE A 100 -11.82 -9.91 9.83
C ILE A 100 -11.25 -10.04 8.40
N PRO A 101 -12.04 -10.36 7.36
CA PRO A 101 -11.51 -10.49 6.00
C PRO A 101 -10.85 -9.20 5.47
N PHE A 102 -11.31 -8.02 5.90
CA PHE A 102 -10.77 -6.72 5.52
C PHE A 102 -9.54 -6.35 6.38
N ALA A 103 -9.55 -6.70 7.66
CA ALA A 103 -8.38 -6.58 8.53
C ALA A 103 -7.18 -7.32 7.95
N LEU A 104 -7.40 -8.54 7.44
CA LEU A 104 -6.37 -9.32 6.76
C LEU A 104 -5.83 -8.64 5.49
N GLN A 105 -6.66 -7.86 4.77
CA GLN A 105 -6.16 -7.08 3.64
C GLN A 105 -5.29 -5.91 4.10
N HIS A 106 -5.66 -5.20 5.16
CA HIS A 106 -4.80 -4.15 5.72
C HIS A 106 -3.45 -4.72 6.17
N LEU A 107 -3.43 -5.85 6.88
CA LEU A 107 -2.18 -6.51 7.28
C LEU A 107 -1.34 -6.94 6.06
N LYS A 108 -1.99 -7.45 5.01
CA LYS A 108 -1.31 -7.83 3.76
C LYS A 108 -0.65 -6.64 3.05
N LEU A 109 -1.18 -5.43 3.19
CA LEU A 109 -0.62 -4.24 2.55
C LEU A 109 0.59 -3.67 3.30
N ILE A 110 0.81 -4.03 4.57
CA ILE A 110 1.92 -3.51 5.39
C ILE A 110 3.30 -3.73 4.76
N PRO A 111 3.67 -4.94 4.28
CA PRO A 111 5.00 -5.15 3.68
C PRO A 111 5.22 -4.29 2.45
N VAL A 112 4.17 -4.04 1.66
CA VAL A 112 4.25 -3.21 0.45
C VAL A 112 4.28 -1.72 0.81
N ALA A 113 3.60 -1.32 1.89
CA ALA A 113 3.68 0.03 2.45
C ALA A 113 5.08 0.37 2.98
N LEU A 114 5.74 -0.59 3.63
CA LEU A 114 7.09 -0.45 4.15
C LEU A 114 8.14 -0.52 3.05
N PHE A 115 8.05 -1.50 2.15
CA PHE A 115 9.07 -1.75 1.13
C PHE A 115 8.46 -1.67 -0.28
N PRO A 116 8.01 -0.48 -0.71
CA PRO A 116 7.25 -0.35 -1.95
C PRO A 116 8.10 -0.58 -3.20
N PHE A 117 9.43 -0.45 -3.13
CA PHE A 117 10.31 -0.83 -4.24
C PHE A 117 10.70 -2.32 -4.18
N GLY A 118 10.45 -2.96 -3.03
CA GLY A 118 10.70 -4.36 -2.75
C GLY A 118 9.62 -5.34 -3.05
N HIS A 119 8.40 -4.87 -2.96
CA HIS A 119 7.27 -5.73 -3.09
C HIS A 119 6.26 -5.05 -3.99
N GLU A 120 5.55 -5.87 -4.74
CA GLU A 120 4.39 -5.45 -5.50
C GLU A 120 3.21 -6.38 -5.20
N LEU A 121 2.02 -5.86 -5.49
CA LEU A 121 0.78 -6.58 -5.26
C LEU A 121 0.27 -7.12 -6.61
N ARG A 122 0.42 -8.42 -6.83
CA ARG A 122 0.12 -9.11 -8.11
C ARG A 122 -1.09 -10.02 -7.97
#